data_AF-A0A8D0GSP6-F1
#
_entry.id   AF-A0A8D0GSP6-F1
#
_cell.length_a   1.000
_cell.length_b   1.000
_cell.length_c   1.000
_cell.angle_alpha   90.00
_cell.angle_beta   90.00
_cell.angle_gamma   90.00
#
_symmetry.space_group_name_H-M   'P 1'
#
loop_
_entity.id
_entity.type
_entity.pdbx_description
1 polymer ?
#
loop_
_entity_poly.entity_id
_entity_poly.type
_entity_poly.pdbx_seq_one_letter_code
_entity_poly.pdbx_strand_id
1 'polypeptide(L)'
;MLLLNVSQGTAEVDLKLKKTQEDTKREFAALKDSVSQDLVEAKSDHDKKQADSRKELSELKDSGLEMAKNLDELQDQLLNVSGTLAKVMAGIEKGQAGHREELLDLQDSLAALRAMGNNWTRSVLQELGAARHGQETIGTDVKQLLKEMKNITEHFCTSCPTGWKSFEKSCYFWSSERKSWMEAERACAKDEAYLAIINNVAEQKFLMSYVNEPNVYWIGLSDRGNEGTWVWVDGSLMVLSFWGEGEPNNVGDGEGEDCASLRFNGKWNDALCSVRESQWKQQNETSRMNVSIAPCCSLRKSFFRWKKLP
;
A
#
# COMPACT_ATOMS: atom_id res chain seq x y z
N MET A 1 87.50 -153.70 30.08
CA MET A 1 86.73 -152.93 31.07
C MET A 1 86.85 -151.41 30.81
N LEU A 2 86.53 -150.93 29.59
CA LEU A 2 86.33 -149.50 29.24
C LEU A 2 85.72 -149.32 27.83
N LEU A 3 85.67 -150.36 26.98
CA LEU A 3 84.68 -150.44 25.87
C LEU A 3 83.23 -150.25 26.38
N LEU A 4 82.97 -150.57 27.65
CA LEU A 4 81.75 -150.24 28.38
C LEU A 4 81.62 -148.73 28.70
N ASN A 5 82.72 -148.01 28.96
CA ASN A 5 82.72 -146.57 29.20
C ASN A 5 82.56 -145.75 27.91
N VAL A 6 83.09 -146.24 26.78
CA VAL A 6 82.86 -145.61 25.46
C VAL A 6 81.41 -145.78 25.04
N SER A 7 80.82 -146.95 25.27
CA SER A 7 79.40 -147.23 25.02
C SER A 7 78.44 -146.43 25.93
N GLN A 8 78.82 -146.18 27.18
CA GLN A 8 78.04 -145.31 28.08
C GLN A 8 78.18 -143.83 27.70
N GLY A 9 79.37 -143.38 27.31
CA GLY A 9 79.62 -142.01 26.87
C GLY A 9 78.92 -141.62 25.56
N THR A 10 78.88 -142.53 24.57
CA THR A 10 78.16 -142.28 23.30
C THR A 10 76.64 -142.26 23.47
N ALA A 11 76.09 -143.14 24.31
CA ALA A 11 74.67 -143.14 24.62
C ALA A 11 74.22 -141.88 25.39
N GLU A 12 75.07 -141.34 26.27
CA GLU A 12 74.76 -140.11 27.02
C GLU A 12 74.83 -138.84 26.14
N VAL A 13 75.79 -138.80 25.20
CA VAL A 13 75.91 -137.70 24.22
C VAL A 13 74.74 -137.71 23.24
N ASP A 14 74.33 -138.87 22.72
CA ASP A 14 73.16 -138.97 21.83
C ASP A 14 71.84 -138.63 22.54
N LEU A 15 71.70 -138.99 23.81
CA LEU A 15 70.53 -138.62 24.61
C LEU A 15 70.48 -137.11 24.86
N LYS A 16 71.63 -136.49 25.19
CA LYS A 16 71.76 -135.03 25.33
C LYS A 16 71.47 -134.32 24.01
N LEU A 17 71.98 -134.82 22.89
CA LEU A 17 71.75 -134.26 21.56
C LEU A 17 70.27 -134.33 21.14
N LYS A 18 69.62 -135.48 21.34
CA LYS A 18 68.17 -135.63 21.09
C LYS A 18 67.34 -134.71 21.96
N LYS A 19 67.70 -134.58 23.25
CA LYS A 19 67.03 -133.67 24.17
C LYS A 19 67.19 -132.20 23.73
N THR A 20 68.41 -131.77 23.41
CA THR A 20 68.66 -130.41 22.88
C THR A 20 67.94 -130.16 21.55
N GLN A 21 67.84 -131.17 20.67
CA GLN A 21 67.06 -131.07 19.42
C GLN A 21 65.55 -130.97 19.66
N GLU A 22 65.01 -131.68 20.65
CA GLU A 22 63.60 -131.54 21.02
C GLU A 22 63.32 -130.20 21.71
N ASP A 23 64.22 -129.74 22.58
CA ASP A 23 64.10 -128.46 23.29
C ASP A 23 64.17 -127.29 22.30
N THR A 24 65.12 -127.30 21.36
CA THR A 24 65.18 -126.29 20.28
C THR A 24 63.98 -126.35 19.34
N LYS A 25 63.44 -127.54 19.03
CA LYS A 25 62.17 -127.66 18.28
C LYS A 25 60.99 -127.08 19.04
N ARG A 26 60.91 -127.29 20.36
CA ARG A 26 59.85 -126.73 21.22
C ARG A 26 59.98 -125.22 21.34
N GLU A 27 61.19 -124.70 21.53
CA GLU A 27 61.45 -123.26 21.54
C GLU A 27 61.10 -122.62 20.20
N PHE A 28 61.50 -123.22 19.08
CA PHE A 28 61.15 -122.72 17.76
C PHE A 28 59.63 -122.75 17.50
N ALA A 29 58.93 -123.80 17.97
CA ALA A 29 57.47 -123.86 17.90
C ALA A 29 56.81 -122.75 18.75
N ALA A 30 57.27 -122.55 19.99
CA ALA A 30 56.78 -121.50 20.88
C ALA A 30 57.05 -120.08 20.31
N LEU A 31 58.23 -119.86 19.73
CA LEU A 31 58.56 -118.62 19.03
C LEU A 31 57.67 -118.40 17.81
N LYS A 32 57.42 -119.46 17.01
CA LYS A 32 56.54 -119.39 15.86
C LYS A 32 55.11 -119.04 16.25
N ASP A 33 54.61 -119.62 17.34
CA ASP A 33 53.27 -119.35 17.86
C ASP A 33 53.16 -117.92 18.41
N SER A 34 54.16 -117.46 19.19
CA SER A 34 54.24 -116.07 19.68
C SER A 34 54.29 -115.05 18.54
N VAL A 35 55.16 -115.25 17.55
CA VAL A 35 55.26 -114.36 16.38
C VAL A 35 53.96 -114.37 15.57
N SER A 36 53.29 -115.53 15.46
CA SER A 36 51.99 -115.60 14.79
C SER A 36 50.93 -114.83 15.54
N GLN A 37 50.90 -114.93 16.87
CA GLN A 37 49.97 -114.19 17.73
C GLN A 37 50.23 -112.67 17.65
N ASP A 38 51.47 -112.24 17.78
CA ASP A 38 51.86 -110.82 17.68
C ASP A 38 51.50 -110.25 16.31
N LEU A 39 51.67 -111.03 15.24
CA LEU A 39 51.29 -110.61 13.89
C LEU A 39 49.76 -110.49 13.73
N VAL A 40 48.98 -111.37 14.36
CA VAL A 40 47.51 -111.28 14.37
C VAL A 40 47.05 -110.06 15.15
N GLU A 41 47.63 -109.80 16.32
CA GLU A 41 47.31 -108.64 17.15
C GLU A 41 47.69 -107.33 16.45
N ALA A 42 48.90 -107.24 15.90
CA ALA A 42 49.34 -106.08 15.14
C ALA A 42 48.46 -105.82 13.90
N LYS A 43 47.99 -106.88 13.23
CA LYS A 43 47.05 -106.76 12.11
C LYS A 43 45.68 -106.27 12.57
N SER A 44 45.15 -106.82 13.67
CA SER A 44 43.89 -106.35 14.26
C SER A 44 43.96 -104.87 14.65
N ASP A 45 45.06 -104.45 15.30
CA ASP A 45 45.30 -103.06 15.69
C ASP A 45 45.44 -102.13 14.48
N HIS A 46 46.13 -102.58 13.43
CA HIS A 46 46.23 -101.85 12.18
C HIS A 46 44.85 -101.69 11.52
N ASP A 47 44.08 -102.78 11.40
CA ASP A 47 42.76 -102.77 10.77
C ASP A 47 41.78 -101.88 11.57
N LYS A 48 41.86 -101.90 12.91
CA LYS A 48 41.09 -100.99 13.78
C LYS A 48 41.48 -99.53 13.58
N LYS A 49 42.78 -99.19 13.63
CA LYS A 49 43.25 -97.82 13.37
C LYS A 49 42.84 -97.35 11.98
N GLN A 50 42.93 -98.22 10.98
CA GLN A 50 42.50 -97.90 9.62
C GLN A 50 40.98 -97.67 9.54
N ALA A 51 40.17 -98.42 10.30
CA ALA A 51 38.73 -98.20 10.39
C ALA A 51 38.39 -96.87 11.10
N ASP A 52 39.07 -96.56 12.20
CA ASP A 52 38.89 -95.30 12.95
C ASP A 52 39.25 -94.09 12.07
N SER A 53 40.39 -94.14 11.36
CA SER A 53 40.77 -93.07 10.41
C SER A 53 39.79 -92.90 9.25
N ARG A 54 39.17 -93.99 8.75
CA ARG A 54 38.12 -93.89 7.72
C ARG A 54 36.86 -93.22 8.26
N LYS A 55 36.52 -93.49 9.52
CA LYS A 55 35.37 -92.87 10.19
C LYS A 55 35.58 -91.37 10.38
N GLU A 56 36.73 -90.96 10.94
CA GLU A 56 37.09 -89.55 11.09
C GLU A 56 37.11 -88.82 9.73
N LEU A 57 37.63 -89.45 8.67
CA LEU A 57 37.63 -88.89 7.33
C LEU A 57 36.20 -88.71 6.76
N SER A 58 35.28 -89.63 7.08
CA SER A 58 33.87 -89.49 6.71
C SER A 58 33.22 -88.32 7.43
N GLU A 59 33.42 -88.21 8.75
CA GLU A 59 32.87 -87.12 9.56
C GLU A 59 33.39 -85.74 9.09
N LEU A 60 34.69 -85.65 8.76
CA LEU A 60 35.28 -84.46 8.17
C LEU A 60 34.69 -84.11 6.80
N LYS A 61 34.42 -85.12 5.96
CA LYS A 61 33.79 -84.92 4.65
C LYS A 61 32.36 -84.41 4.78
N ASP A 62 31.59 -84.96 5.72
CA ASP A 62 30.22 -84.53 6.00
C ASP A 62 30.19 -83.11 6.56
N SER A 63 31.09 -82.77 7.48
CA SER A 63 31.24 -81.39 7.98
C SER A 63 31.67 -80.41 6.89
N GLY A 64 32.55 -80.82 5.97
CA GLY A 64 32.96 -80.00 4.82
C GLY A 64 31.82 -79.77 3.82
N LEU A 65 30.99 -80.79 3.58
CA LEU A 65 29.80 -80.66 2.74
C LEU A 65 28.75 -79.73 3.36
N GLU A 66 28.57 -79.81 4.68
CA GLU A 66 27.64 -78.92 5.39
C GLU A 66 28.12 -77.47 5.39
N MET A 67 29.43 -77.25 5.54
CA MET A 67 30.03 -75.92 5.41
C MET A 67 29.86 -75.34 4.01
N ALA A 68 29.98 -76.17 2.96
CA ALA A 68 29.73 -75.75 1.58
C ALA A 68 28.26 -75.32 1.36
N LYS A 69 27.29 -76.08 1.87
CA LYS A 69 25.87 -75.68 1.80
C LYS A 69 25.59 -74.38 2.54
N ASN A 70 26.16 -74.21 3.73
CA ASN A 70 26.03 -72.97 4.49
C ASN A 70 26.64 -71.78 3.76
N LEU A 71 27.74 -71.99 3.02
CA LEU A 71 28.36 -70.96 2.19
C LEU A 71 27.47 -70.59 1.00
N ASP A 72 26.86 -71.58 0.32
CA ASP A 72 25.90 -71.34 -0.76
C ASP A 72 24.68 -70.57 -0.25
N GLU A 73 24.12 -70.93 0.91
CA GLU A 73 23.00 -70.22 1.54
C GLU A 73 23.37 -68.77 1.88
N LEU A 74 24.56 -68.53 2.45
CA LEU A 74 25.05 -67.18 2.73
C LEU A 74 25.24 -66.37 1.44
N GLN A 75 25.67 -67.01 0.36
CA GLN A 75 25.83 -66.37 -0.94
C GLN A 75 24.48 -65.97 -1.55
N ASP A 76 23.48 -66.83 -1.44
CA ASP A 76 22.11 -66.53 -1.88
C ASP A 76 21.48 -65.39 -1.04
N GLN A 77 21.69 -65.40 0.28
CA GLN A 77 21.25 -64.32 1.15
C GLN A 77 21.92 -62.99 0.78
N LEU A 78 23.23 -63.00 0.49
CA LEU A 78 23.96 -61.80 0.06
C LEU A 78 23.43 -61.27 -1.28
N LEU A 79 23.13 -62.15 -2.24
CA LEU A 79 22.53 -61.78 -3.52
C LEU A 79 21.15 -61.15 -3.33
N ASN A 80 20.33 -61.67 -2.42
CA ASN A 80 19.01 -61.11 -2.13
C ASN A 80 19.09 -59.72 -1.49
N VAL A 81 20.01 -59.53 -0.53
CA VAL A 81 20.27 -58.22 0.09
C VAL A 81 20.76 -57.22 -0.96
N SER A 82 21.69 -57.64 -1.83
CA SER A 82 22.19 -56.81 -2.93
C SER A 82 21.08 -56.38 -3.89
N GLY A 83 20.20 -57.31 -4.29
CA GLY A 83 19.04 -57.01 -5.13
C GLY A 83 18.04 -56.06 -4.45
N THR A 84 17.84 -56.20 -3.14
CA THR A 84 16.98 -55.30 -2.36
C THR A 84 17.58 -53.90 -2.29
N LEU A 85 18.89 -53.80 -2.03
CA LEU A 85 19.60 -52.53 -2.01
C LEU A 85 19.53 -51.80 -3.36
N ALA A 86 19.69 -52.52 -4.47
CA ALA A 86 19.55 -51.96 -5.81
C ALA A 86 18.15 -51.36 -6.06
N LYS A 87 17.09 -52.05 -5.62
CA LYS A 87 15.71 -51.55 -5.71
C LYS A 87 15.50 -50.29 -4.87
N VAL A 88 16.07 -50.25 -3.65
CA VAL A 88 15.99 -49.08 -2.77
C VAL A 88 16.71 -47.89 -3.39
N MET A 89 17.93 -48.08 -3.91
CA MET A 89 18.70 -47.01 -4.57
C MET A 89 17.97 -46.45 -5.78
N ALA A 90 17.43 -47.30 -6.66
CA ALA A 90 16.65 -46.85 -7.81
C ALA A 90 15.37 -46.09 -7.41
N GLY A 91 14.74 -46.49 -6.29
CA GLY A 91 13.60 -45.76 -5.72
C GLY A 91 13.98 -44.36 -5.22
N ILE A 92 15.12 -44.24 -4.55
CA ILE A 92 15.66 -42.95 -4.06
C ILE A 92 15.98 -42.02 -5.24
N GLU A 93 16.68 -42.51 -6.26
CA GLU A 93 17.02 -41.73 -7.45
C GLU A 93 15.78 -41.21 -8.18
N LYS A 94 14.77 -42.07 -8.36
CA LYS A 94 13.49 -41.70 -8.97
C LYS A 94 12.76 -40.64 -8.13
N GLY A 95 12.76 -40.81 -6.79
CA GLY A 95 12.16 -39.84 -5.87
C GLY A 95 12.85 -38.48 -5.92
N GLN A 96 14.19 -38.46 -5.99
CA GLN A 96 14.98 -37.23 -6.13
C GLN A 96 14.76 -36.54 -7.48
N ALA A 97 14.66 -37.30 -8.57
CA ALA A 97 14.35 -36.76 -9.90
C ALA A 97 12.94 -36.11 -9.92
N GLY A 98 11.94 -36.77 -9.35
CA GLY A 98 10.58 -36.23 -9.26
C GLY A 98 10.52 -34.93 -8.44
N HIS A 99 11.16 -34.88 -7.27
CA HIS A 99 11.23 -33.65 -6.47
C HIS A 99 11.97 -32.53 -7.19
N ARG A 100 13.01 -32.85 -7.99
CA ARG A 100 13.74 -31.85 -8.78
C ARG A 100 12.86 -31.24 -9.87
N GLU A 101 12.07 -32.04 -10.57
CA GLU A 101 11.12 -31.55 -11.58
C GLU A 101 10.05 -30.65 -10.95
N GLU A 102 9.46 -31.06 -9.82
CA GLU A 102 8.47 -30.25 -9.10
C GLU A 102 9.06 -28.92 -8.60
N LEU A 103 10.31 -28.93 -8.15
CA LEU A 103 11.00 -27.72 -7.71
C LEU A 103 11.33 -26.76 -8.87
N LEU A 104 11.61 -27.28 -10.07
CA LEU A 104 11.79 -26.47 -11.28
C LEU A 104 10.47 -25.83 -11.73
N ASP A 105 9.37 -26.58 -11.73
CA ASP A 105 8.04 -26.06 -12.09
C ASP A 105 7.57 -24.95 -11.13
N LEU A 106 7.85 -25.13 -9.83
CA LEU A 106 7.61 -24.08 -8.82
C LEU A 106 8.47 -22.83 -9.05
N GLN A 107 9.72 -22.98 -9.50
CA GLN A 107 10.58 -21.84 -9.84
C GLN A 107 10.06 -21.07 -11.06
N ASP A 108 9.61 -21.78 -12.10
CA ASP A 108 9.04 -21.18 -13.30
C ASP A 108 7.73 -20.45 -13.00
N SER A 109 6.85 -21.06 -12.19
CA SER A 109 5.63 -20.42 -11.70
C SER A 109 5.91 -19.15 -10.90
N LEU A 110 6.93 -19.16 -10.04
CA LEU A 110 7.35 -17.98 -9.28
C LEU A 110 7.93 -16.88 -10.18
N ALA A 111 8.69 -17.26 -11.22
CA ALA A 111 9.20 -16.31 -12.21
C ALA A 111 8.07 -15.64 -13.00
N ALA A 112 7.05 -16.41 -13.41
CA ALA A 112 5.86 -15.89 -14.08
C ALA A 112 5.08 -14.89 -13.20
N LEU A 113 4.85 -15.23 -11.92
CA LEU A 113 4.18 -14.34 -10.97
C LEU A 113 4.96 -13.03 -10.76
N ARG A 114 6.30 -13.09 -10.66
CA ARG A 114 7.14 -11.88 -10.57
C ARG A 114 7.03 -11.02 -11.83
N ALA A 115 7.02 -11.62 -13.01
CA ALA A 115 6.86 -10.90 -14.27
C ALA A 115 5.50 -10.20 -14.36
N MET A 116 4.42 -10.87 -13.93
CA MET A 116 3.09 -10.28 -13.84
C MET A 116 3.05 -9.09 -12.87
N GLY A 117 3.64 -9.22 -11.68
CA GLY A 117 3.73 -8.13 -10.71
C GLY A 117 4.49 -6.92 -11.25
N ASN A 118 5.60 -7.14 -11.95
CA ASN A 118 6.39 -6.07 -12.57
C ASN A 118 5.63 -5.37 -13.70
N ASN A 119 4.92 -6.13 -14.54
CA ASN A 119 4.10 -5.56 -15.61
C ASN A 119 2.93 -4.74 -15.06
N TRP A 120 2.23 -5.26 -14.05
CA TRP A 120 1.16 -4.52 -13.38
C TRP A 120 1.68 -3.21 -12.77
N THR A 121 2.82 -3.26 -12.06
CA THR A 121 3.46 -2.07 -11.48
C THR A 121 3.79 -1.03 -12.56
N ARG A 122 4.33 -1.46 -13.71
CA ARG A 122 4.64 -0.56 -14.83
C ARG A 122 3.38 0.11 -15.40
N SER A 123 2.30 -0.65 -15.61
CA SER A 123 1.03 -0.12 -16.10
C SER A 123 0.43 0.90 -15.14
N VAL A 124 0.42 0.61 -13.83
CA VAL A 124 -0.09 1.55 -12.82
C VAL A 124 0.73 2.84 -12.78
N LEU A 125 2.06 2.75 -12.86
CA LEU A 125 2.93 3.93 -12.88
C LEU A 125 2.71 4.80 -14.12
N GLN A 126 2.44 4.20 -15.28
CA GLN A 126 2.16 4.94 -16.51
C GLN A 126 0.85 5.74 -16.41
N GLU A 127 -0.23 5.12 -15.91
CA GLU A 127 -1.52 5.78 -15.71
C GLU A 127 -1.41 6.93 -14.69
N LEU A 128 -0.70 6.71 -13.57
CA LEU A 128 -0.44 7.75 -12.58
C LEU A 128 0.37 8.92 -13.15
N GLY A 129 1.33 8.64 -14.04
CA GLY A 129 2.11 9.65 -14.76
C GLY A 129 1.23 10.52 -15.67
N ALA A 130 0.34 9.89 -16.45
CA ALA A 130 -0.60 10.59 -17.32
C ALA A 130 -1.58 11.46 -16.52
N ALA A 131 -2.13 10.93 -15.43
CA ALA A 131 -3.03 11.66 -14.54
C ALA A 131 -2.36 12.89 -13.90
N ARG A 132 -1.11 12.74 -13.43
CA ARG A 132 -0.34 13.88 -12.88
C ARG A 132 -0.15 14.98 -13.94
N HIS A 133 0.23 14.61 -15.16
CA HIS A 133 0.42 15.59 -16.23
C HIS A 133 -0.89 16.32 -16.56
N GLY A 134 -2.01 15.61 -16.62
CA GLY A 134 -3.33 16.22 -16.81
C GLY A 134 -3.67 17.22 -15.71
N GLN A 135 -3.36 16.92 -14.45
CA GLN A 135 -3.58 17.84 -13.33
C GLN A 135 -2.74 19.12 -13.44
N GLU A 136 -1.47 19.01 -13.90
CA GLU A 136 -0.59 20.16 -14.11
C GLU A 136 -1.12 21.07 -15.24
N THR A 137 -1.56 20.48 -16.36
CA THR A 137 -2.17 21.23 -17.48
C THR A 137 -3.44 21.97 -17.05
N ILE A 138 -4.34 21.31 -16.33
CA ILE A 138 -5.53 21.96 -15.79
C ILE A 138 -5.14 23.13 -14.88
N GLY A 139 -4.11 22.95 -14.05
CA GLY A 139 -3.58 23.99 -13.18
C GLY A 139 -3.05 25.21 -13.94
N THR A 140 -2.40 25.01 -15.09
CA THR A 140 -1.91 26.11 -15.94
C THR A 140 -3.05 26.82 -16.67
N ASP A 141 -4.01 26.07 -17.20
CA ASP A 141 -5.15 26.62 -17.95
C ASP A 141 -6.05 27.48 -17.04
N VAL A 142 -6.33 27.01 -15.82
CA VAL A 142 -7.09 27.77 -14.83
C VAL A 142 -6.36 29.08 -14.48
N LYS A 143 -5.03 29.05 -14.29
CA LYS A 143 -4.25 30.26 -14.01
C LYS A 143 -4.30 31.26 -15.17
N GLN A 144 -4.24 30.77 -16.40
CA GLN A 144 -4.33 31.61 -17.60
C GLN A 144 -5.72 32.24 -17.73
N LEU A 145 -6.79 31.45 -17.55
CA LEU A 145 -8.16 31.95 -17.57
C LEU A 145 -8.40 33.00 -16.47
N LEU A 146 -7.89 32.78 -15.26
CA LEU A 146 -8.00 33.77 -14.17
C LEU A 146 -7.29 35.08 -14.52
N LYS A 147 -6.13 35.01 -15.18
CA LYS A 147 -5.41 36.20 -15.65
C LYS A 147 -6.20 36.95 -16.72
N GLU A 148 -6.80 36.23 -17.67
CA GLU A 148 -7.64 36.81 -18.72
C GLU A 148 -8.91 37.45 -18.15
N MET A 149 -9.61 36.77 -17.23
CA MET A 149 -10.79 37.31 -16.54
C MET A 149 -10.45 38.56 -15.72
N LYS A 150 -9.31 38.58 -15.04
CA LYS A 150 -8.83 39.76 -14.31
C LYS A 150 -8.59 40.93 -15.26
N ASN A 151 -7.91 40.69 -16.39
CA ASN A 151 -7.64 41.72 -17.38
C ASN A 151 -8.92 42.26 -18.03
N ILE A 152 -9.90 41.41 -18.31
CA ILE A 152 -11.24 41.82 -18.79
C ILE A 152 -11.94 42.69 -17.75
N THR A 153 -11.95 42.26 -16.48
CA THR A 153 -12.58 43.02 -15.39
C THR A 153 -11.92 44.39 -15.21
N GLU A 154 -10.60 44.49 -15.36
CA GLU A 154 -9.87 45.75 -15.31
C GLU A 154 -10.13 46.63 -16.53
N HIS A 155 -10.30 46.05 -17.73
CA HIS A 155 -10.51 46.81 -18.97
C HIS A 155 -11.92 47.41 -19.08
N PHE A 156 -12.96 46.68 -18.65
CA PHE A 156 -14.36 47.13 -18.80
C PHE A 156 -14.86 48.06 -17.67
N CYS A 157 -14.07 48.33 -16.63
CA CYS A 157 -14.49 49.07 -15.44
C CYS A 157 -13.72 50.40 -15.22
N THR A 158 -13.23 51.06 -16.29
CA THR A 158 -12.30 52.22 -16.15
C THR A 158 -12.86 53.60 -16.48
N SER A 159 -14.06 53.71 -17.07
CA SER A 159 -14.62 55.03 -17.38
C SER A 159 -16.11 55.13 -17.08
N CYS A 160 -16.43 56.06 -16.19
CA CYS A 160 -17.80 56.45 -15.89
C CYS A 160 -18.45 57.18 -17.08
N PRO A 161 -19.79 57.11 -17.23
CA PRO A 161 -20.48 57.88 -18.24
C PRO A 161 -20.24 59.38 -18.09
N THR A 162 -20.46 60.14 -19.15
CA THR A 162 -20.36 61.60 -19.12
C THR A 162 -21.22 62.19 -18.00
N GLY A 163 -20.62 63.06 -17.18
CA GLY A 163 -21.27 63.68 -16.03
C GLY A 163 -21.09 62.93 -14.70
N TRP A 164 -20.74 61.65 -14.74
CA TRP A 164 -20.45 60.85 -13.55
C TRP A 164 -18.97 61.00 -13.14
N LYS A 165 -18.70 60.92 -11.84
CA LYS A 165 -17.35 60.96 -11.26
C LYS A 165 -16.94 59.57 -10.82
N SER A 166 -15.72 59.17 -11.20
CA SER A 166 -15.15 57.88 -10.80
C SER A 166 -14.51 57.98 -9.43
N PHE A 167 -14.82 57.03 -8.56
CA PHE A 167 -14.09 56.79 -7.33
C PHE A 167 -14.01 55.29 -7.07
N GLU A 168 -12.79 54.79 -6.92
CA GLU A 168 -12.49 53.35 -6.84
C GLU A 168 -13.13 52.56 -8.00
N LYS A 169 -14.07 51.65 -7.71
CA LYS A 169 -14.75 50.80 -8.70
C LYS A 169 -16.20 51.24 -8.98
N SER A 170 -16.54 52.46 -8.57
CA SER A 170 -17.89 53.01 -8.65
C SER A 170 -17.91 54.35 -9.36
N CYS A 171 -19.05 54.65 -9.94
CA CYS A 171 -19.39 55.91 -10.56
C CYS A 171 -20.44 56.61 -9.71
N TYR A 172 -20.25 57.91 -9.50
CA TYR A 172 -21.13 58.75 -8.70
C TYR A 172 -21.71 59.91 -9.52
N PHE A 173 -22.97 60.26 -9.29
CA PHE A 173 -23.63 61.36 -9.97
C PHE A 173 -24.40 62.22 -8.97
N TRP A 174 -24.19 63.54 -9.03
CA TRP A 174 -24.94 64.51 -8.25
C TRP A 174 -26.03 65.09 -9.13
N SER A 175 -27.27 64.68 -8.87
CA SER A 175 -28.44 65.22 -9.54
C SER A 175 -28.65 66.68 -9.15
N SER A 176 -29.07 67.52 -10.10
CA SER A 176 -29.56 68.87 -9.82
C SER A 176 -31.08 68.91 -9.61
N GLU A 177 -31.77 67.79 -9.85
CA GLU A 177 -33.21 67.69 -9.72
C GLU A 177 -33.62 67.49 -8.26
N ARG A 178 -34.64 68.23 -7.85
CA ARG A 178 -35.20 68.19 -6.52
C ARG A 178 -36.25 67.09 -6.43
N LYS A 179 -36.11 66.19 -5.45
CA LYS A 179 -36.94 64.99 -5.32
C LYS A 179 -37.18 64.64 -3.86
N SER A 180 -38.30 63.98 -3.55
CA SER A 180 -38.42 63.20 -2.32
C SER A 180 -37.41 62.04 -2.33
N TRP A 181 -37.10 61.48 -1.16
CA TRP A 181 -36.17 60.35 -1.08
C TRP A 181 -36.65 59.17 -1.94
N MET A 182 -37.95 58.90 -1.93
CA MET A 182 -38.58 57.84 -2.73
C MET A 182 -38.50 58.09 -4.24
N GLU A 183 -38.61 59.34 -4.68
CA GLU A 183 -38.46 59.68 -6.08
C GLU A 183 -37.00 59.62 -6.52
N ALA A 184 -36.08 59.98 -5.64
CA ALA A 184 -34.65 59.89 -5.88
C ALA A 184 -34.21 58.42 -6.02
N GLU A 185 -34.65 57.55 -5.11
CA GLU A 185 -34.41 56.10 -5.19
C GLU A 185 -34.89 55.52 -6.54
N ARG A 186 -36.14 55.83 -6.93
CA ARG A 186 -36.69 55.40 -8.22
C ARG A 186 -35.95 56.00 -9.42
N ALA A 187 -35.44 57.23 -9.31
CA ALA A 187 -34.66 57.86 -10.36
C ALA A 187 -33.31 57.15 -10.52
N CYS A 188 -32.59 56.88 -9.43
CA CYS A 188 -31.35 56.09 -9.47
C CYS A 188 -31.59 54.71 -10.12
N ALA A 189 -32.68 54.03 -9.73
CA ALA A 189 -32.99 52.70 -10.28
C ALA A 189 -33.23 52.72 -11.80
N LYS A 190 -33.77 53.81 -12.37
CA LYS A 190 -33.94 53.96 -13.84
C LYS A 190 -32.61 54.05 -14.57
N ASP A 191 -31.59 54.58 -13.92
CA ASP A 191 -30.22 54.68 -14.43
C ASP A 191 -29.36 53.45 -14.08
N GLU A 192 -29.98 52.34 -13.66
CA GLU A 192 -29.31 51.13 -13.16
C GLU A 192 -28.32 51.43 -12.01
N ALA A 193 -28.67 52.43 -11.19
CA ALA A 193 -27.92 52.93 -10.07
C ALA A 193 -28.72 52.84 -8.76
N TYR A 194 -28.07 53.13 -7.64
CA TYR A 194 -28.67 53.24 -6.31
C TYR A 194 -28.48 54.66 -5.77
N LEU A 195 -29.23 55.05 -4.75
CA LEU A 195 -28.80 56.17 -3.91
C LEU A 195 -27.45 55.84 -3.27
N ALA A 196 -26.60 56.85 -3.10
CA ALA A 196 -25.22 56.65 -2.67
C ALA A 196 -25.11 55.89 -1.34
N ILE A 197 -24.29 54.84 -1.35
CA ILE A 197 -23.93 54.04 -0.18
C ILE A 197 -22.53 54.49 0.25
N ILE A 198 -22.32 54.65 1.56
CA ILE A 198 -21.05 55.14 2.11
C ILE A 198 -20.51 54.08 3.07
N ASN A 199 -19.61 53.25 2.56
CA ASN A 199 -19.05 52.10 3.26
C ASN A 199 -17.78 52.43 4.07
N ASN A 200 -17.10 53.54 3.75
CA ASN A 200 -15.84 53.88 4.37
C ASN A 200 -15.56 55.38 4.38
N VAL A 201 -14.52 55.77 5.14
CA VAL A 201 -14.08 57.17 5.29
C VAL A 201 -13.61 57.79 3.97
N ALA A 202 -13.08 56.99 3.04
CA ALA A 202 -12.61 57.50 1.76
C ALA A 202 -13.78 57.87 0.83
N GLU A 203 -14.84 57.05 0.80
CA GLU A 203 -16.10 57.37 0.12
C GLU A 203 -16.73 58.64 0.70
N GLN A 204 -16.84 58.75 2.03
CA GLN A 204 -17.37 59.97 2.68
C GLN A 204 -16.60 61.22 2.23
N LYS A 205 -15.26 61.17 2.27
CA LYS A 205 -14.41 62.29 1.83
C LYS A 205 -14.58 62.60 0.34
N PHE A 206 -14.70 61.58 -0.50
CA PHE A 206 -14.94 61.76 -1.92
C PHE A 206 -16.28 62.48 -2.15
N LEU A 207 -17.34 62.05 -1.46
CA LEU A 207 -18.65 62.68 -1.59
C LEU A 207 -18.63 64.15 -1.16
N MET A 208 -17.93 64.45 -0.05
CA MET A 208 -17.75 65.81 0.45
C MET A 208 -17.06 66.75 -0.55
N SER A 209 -16.23 66.24 -1.46
CA SER A 209 -15.52 67.10 -2.42
C SER A 209 -16.43 67.68 -3.52
N TYR A 210 -17.68 67.20 -3.62
CA TYR A 210 -18.65 67.62 -4.63
C TYR A 210 -19.97 68.16 -4.06
N VAL A 211 -20.07 68.33 -2.73
CA VAL A 211 -21.20 69.06 -2.13
C VAL A 211 -20.86 70.54 -2.02
N ASN A 212 -21.84 71.40 -2.24
CA ASN A 212 -21.67 72.84 -2.19
C ASN A 212 -22.86 73.50 -1.48
N GLU A 213 -22.62 74.59 -0.77
CA GLU A 213 -23.71 75.37 -0.16
C GLU A 213 -24.61 75.98 -1.25
N PRO A 214 -25.94 76.07 -1.05
CA PRO A 214 -26.75 75.58 0.08
C PRO A 214 -27.34 74.18 -0.14
N ASN A 215 -26.74 73.35 -1.01
CA ASN A 215 -27.34 72.10 -1.44
C ASN A 215 -27.25 71.00 -0.37
N VAL A 216 -28.29 70.18 -0.32
CA VAL A 216 -28.40 68.97 0.50
C VAL A 216 -28.80 67.82 -0.41
N TYR A 217 -28.16 66.66 -0.24
CA TYR A 217 -28.35 65.51 -1.12
C TYR A 217 -28.85 64.29 -0.37
N TRP A 218 -29.86 63.61 -0.88
CA TRP A 218 -30.24 62.28 -0.40
C TRP A 218 -29.11 61.27 -0.59
N ILE A 219 -28.90 60.46 0.45
CA ILE A 219 -28.05 59.27 0.42
C ILE A 219 -28.93 58.03 0.68
N GLY A 220 -28.41 56.86 0.35
CA GLY A 220 -29.18 55.62 0.31
C GLY A 220 -29.43 54.99 1.68
N LEU A 221 -29.43 55.77 2.76
CA LEU A 221 -29.60 55.27 4.12
C LEU A 221 -30.98 55.68 4.66
N SER A 222 -31.69 54.72 5.25
CA SER A 222 -33.02 54.94 5.87
C SER A 222 -33.28 53.95 6.99
N ASP A 223 -34.11 54.30 7.96
CA ASP A 223 -34.62 53.40 9.00
C ASP A 223 -36.13 53.20 8.96
N ARG A 224 -36.78 53.63 7.86
CA ARG A 224 -38.21 53.44 7.53
C ARG A 224 -38.78 52.04 7.78
N GLY A 225 -37.93 51.01 7.73
CA GLY A 225 -38.33 49.62 7.99
C GLY A 225 -38.45 49.28 9.47
N ASN A 226 -37.63 49.91 10.31
CA ASN A 226 -37.62 49.77 11.76
C ASN A 226 -36.86 50.94 12.39
N GLU A 227 -37.59 51.83 13.07
CA GLU A 227 -37.06 53.03 13.76
C GLU A 227 -35.77 52.71 14.55
N GLY A 228 -34.75 53.55 14.36
CA GLY A 228 -33.44 53.40 15.01
C GLY A 228 -32.54 52.33 14.37
N THR A 229 -33.02 51.58 13.37
CA THR A 229 -32.24 50.60 12.60
C THR A 229 -31.99 51.11 11.18
N TRP A 230 -30.88 51.81 11.00
CA TRP A 230 -30.48 52.39 9.71
C TRP A 230 -29.91 51.33 8.75
N VAL A 231 -30.53 51.21 7.58
CA VAL A 231 -30.23 50.24 6.53
C VAL A 231 -29.96 50.96 5.21
N TRP A 232 -28.94 50.52 4.49
CA TRP A 232 -28.63 51.01 3.14
C TRP A 232 -29.59 50.41 2.10
N VAL A 233 -29.77 51.07 0.96
CA VAL A 233 -30.60 50.61 -0.16
C VAL A 233 -30.17 49.26 -0.77
N ASP A 234 -28.97 48.75 -0.46
CA ASP A 234 -28.54 47.38 -0.81
C ASP A 234 -28.89 46.31 0.23
N GLY A 235 -29.53 46.72 1.34
CA GLY A 235 -29.93 45.87 2.46
C GLY A 235 -28.86 45.72 3.55
N SER A 236 -27.68 46.31 3.40
CA SER A 236 -26.64 46.24 4.43
C SER A 236 -26.93 47.17 5.61
N LEU A 237 -26.53 46.77 6.81
CA LEU A 237 -26.68 47.59 8.02
C LEU A 237 -25.62 48.69 8.08
N MET A 238 -25.99 49.85 8.63
CA MET A 238 -25.03 50.92 8.91
C MET A 238 -24.05 50.48 10.00
N VAL A 239 -22.78 50.30 9.62
CA VAL A 239 -21.69 49.97 10.56
C VAL A 239 -20.82 51.17 10.94
N LEU A 240 -20.94 52.27 10.18
CA LEU A 240 -20.16 53.49 10.39
C LEU A 240 -21.05 54.69 10.05
N SER A 241 -20.96 55.76 10.83
CA SER A 241 -21.79 56.95 10.66
C SER A 241 -20.99 58.24 10.58
N PHE A 242 -21.56 59.23 9.86
CA PHE A 242 -21.04 60.59 9.79
C PHE A 242 -22.13 61.63 10.09
N TRP A 243 -23.03 61.30 11.03
CA TRP A 243 -24.06 62.19 11.53
C TRP A 243 -23.53 63.56 11.98
N GLY A 244 -24.36 64.58 11.79
CA GLY A 244 -24.17 65.90 12.37
C GLY A 244 -24.26 65.87 13.89
N GLU A 245 -23.81 66.94 14.51
CA GLU A 245 -24.00 67.10 15.95
C GLU A 245 -25.50 67.16 16.27
N GLY A 246 -25.97 66.25 17.12
CA GLY A 246 -27.38 66.12 17.47
C GLY A 246 -28.18 65.16 16.58
N GLU A 247 -27.61 64.63 15.49
CA GLU A 247 -28.30 63.73 14.57
C GLU A 247 -27.96 62.24 14.80
N PRO A 248 -28.86 61.30 14.44
CA PRO A 248 -30.23 61.54 13.99
C PRO A 248 -31.14 61.96 15.15
N ASN A 249 -32.00 62.96 14.94
CA ASN A 249 -32.82 63.58 15.99
C ASN A 249 -34.31 63.20 15.92
N ASN A 250 -34.73 62.58 14.82
CA ASN A 250 -36.10 62.17 14.52
C ASN A 250 -37.13 63.31 14.68
N VAL A 251 -36.81 64.53 14.24
CA VAL A 251 -37.64 65.73 14.45
C VAL A 251 -38.84 65.78 13.50
N GLY A 252 -40.04 65.50 14.03
CA GLY A 252 -41.29 65.68 13.30
C GLY A 252 -42.48 65.20 14.14
N ASP A 253 -43.65 65.83 13.98
CA ASP A 253 -44.86 65.56 14.77
C ASP A 253 -45.50 64.19 14.46
N GLY A 254 -44.79 63.10 14.77
CA GLY A 254 -45.30 61.72 14.74
C GLY A 254 -45.06 60.90 13.47
N GLU A 255 -44.56 61.50 12.37
CA GLU A 255 -44.20 60.77 11.13
C GLU A 255 -42.72 60.33 11.08
N GLY A 256 -41.86 60.95 11.87
CA GLY A 256 -40.43 60.66 11.97
C GLY A 256 -39.57 61.02 10.74
N GLU A 257 -38.29 61.31 10.95
CA GLU A 257 -37.32 61.69 9.92
C GLU A 257 -36.52 60.50 9.38
N ASP A 258 -37.18 59.54 8.74
CA ASP A 258 -36.57 58.23 8.50
C ASP A 258 -35.53 58.12 7.34
N CYS A 259 -35.12 59.24 6.72
CA CYS A 259 -34.28 59.24 5.52
C CYS A 259 -33.04 60.11 5.67
N ALA A 260 -31.87 59.57 5.39
CA ALA A 260 -30.62 60.31 5.55
C ALA A 260 -30.28 61.18 4.34
N SER A 261 -29.69 62.34 4.63
CA SER A 261 -29.20 63.30 3.66
C SER A 261 -27.79 63.78 4.03
N LEU A 262 -26.98 64.11 3.02
CA LEU A 262 -25.65 64.69 3.14
C LEU A 262 -25.74 66.20 2.95
N ARG A 263 -25.40 66.96 4.01
CA ARG A 263 -25.33 68.42 4.00
C ARG A 263 -24.02 68.92 3.40
N PHE A 264 -23.98 70.19 3.00
CA PHE A 264 -22.79 70.86 2.43
C PHE A 264 -21.57 70.88 3.36
N ASN A 265 -21.77 70.80 4.69
CA ASN A 265 -20.68 70.67 5.66
C ASN A 265 -20.11 69.23 5.74
N GLY A 266 -20.63 68.31 4.93
CA GLY A 266 -20.21 66.91 4.88
C GLY A 266 -20.73 66.05 6.02
N LYS A 267 -21.74 66.52 6.77
CA LYS A 267 -22.40 65.74 7.82
C LYS A 267 -23.74 65.20 7.35
N TRP A 268 -24.13 64.07 7.93
CA TRP A 268 -25.43 63.48 7.66
C TRP A 268 -26.51 64.08 8.54
N ASN A 269 -27.73 64.09 8.01
CA ASN A 269 -28.93 64.56 8.67
C ASN A 269 -30.06 63.62 8.33
N ASP A 270 -30.82 63.19 9.32
CA ASP A 270 -32.07 62.48 9.10
C ASP A 270 -33.15 63.49 8.71
N ALA A 271 -34.03 63.12 7.80
CA ALA A 271 -35.03 64.03 7.27
C ALA A 271 -36.30 63.28 6.86
N LEU A 272 -37.42 63.99 6.87
CA LEU A 272 -38.68 63.49 6.32
C LEU A 272 -38.48 62.99 4.88
N CYS A 273 -38.72 61.70 4.67
CA CYS A 273 -38.59 61.04 3.36
C CYS A 273 -39.50 61.65 2.29
N SER A 274 -40.67 62.15 2.71
CA SER A 274 -41.73 62.70 1.87
C SER A 274 -41.95 64.18 2.19
N VAL A 275 -41.23 65.07 1.52
CA VAL A 275 -41.43 66.51 1.73
C VAL A 275 -42.50 67.03 0.76
N ARG A 276 -43.58 67.63 1.27
CA ARG A 276 -44.55 68.39 0.45
C ARG A 276 -44.00 69.79 0.16
N GLU A 277 -44.32 70.37 -1.01
CA GLU A 277 -43.82 71.71 -1.41
C GLU A 277 -44.04 72.82 -0.36
N SER A 278 -45.07 72.71 0.48
CA SER A 278 -45.38 73.67 1.53
C SER A 278 -44.50 73.55 2.78
N GLN A 279 -43.86 72.41 3.03
CA GLN A 279 -43.04 72.14 4.24
C GLN A 279 -41.57 72.59 4.09
N TRP A 280 -41.11 72.87 2.87
CA TRP A 280 -39.74 73.38 2.60
C TRP A 280 -39.42 74.70 3.34
N LYS A 281 -40.42 75.43 3.82
CA LYS A 281 -40.24 76.71 4.53
C LYS A 281 -39.93 76.57 6.04
N GLN A 282 -40.22 75.42 6.65
CA GLN A 282 -40.01 75.23 8.10
C GLN A 282 -38.61 74.72 8.45
N GLN A 283 -37.94 74.01 7.54
CA GLN A 283 -36.59 73.46 7.77
C GLN A 283 -35.45 74.37 7.28
N ASN A 284 -35.75 75.57 6.75
CA ASN A 284 -34.78 76.49 6.13
C ASN A 284 -33.88 75.84 5.05
N GLU A 285 -34.29 74.68 4.54
CA GLU A 285 -33.58 73.88 3.54
C GLU A 285 -34.41 73.87 2.26
N THR A 286 -33.92 74.57 1.25
CA THR A 286 -34.52 74.53 -0.08
C THR A 286 -34.28 73.15 -0.69
N SER A 287 -35.34 72.35 -0.83
CA SER A 287 -35.45 71.18 -1.72
C SER A 287 -34.19 70.32 -1.96
N ARG A 288 -34.21 69.06 -1.48
CA ARG A 288 -33.07 68.15 -1.55
C ARG A 288 -32.87 67.53 -2.95
N MET A 289 -31.61 67.48 -3.36
CA MET A 289 -31.09 66.78 -4.55
C MET A 289 -30.74 65.33 -4.17
N ASN A 290 -30.14 64.53 -5.06
CA ASN A 290 -29.68 63.18 -4.72
C ASN A 290 -28.29 62.86 -5.26
N VAL A 291 -27.57 62.00 -4.55
CA VAL A 291 -26.33 61.38 -5.07
C VAL A 291 -26.64 59.95 -5.49
N SER A 292 -26.38 59.62 -6.74
CA SER A 292 -26.49 58.27 -7.29
C SER A 292 -25.12 57.58 -7.26
N ILE A 293 -25.09 56.29 -6.95
CA ILE A 293 -23.92 55.40 -7.06
C ILE A 293 -24.25 54.22 -7.95
N ALA A 294 -23.35 53.87 -8.87
CA ALA A 294 -23.44 52.63 -9.64
C ALA A 294 -22.06 52.00 -9.83
N PRO A 295 -21.95 50.67 -9.92
CA PRO A 295 -20.69 50.04 -10.29
C PRO A 295 -20.22 50.51 -11.67
N CYS A 296 -18.91 50.69 -11.85
CA CYS A 296 -18.32 51.09 -13.14
C CYS A 296 -18.74 50.16 -14.29
N CYS A 297 -18.93 48.86 -14.00
CA CYS A 297 -19.32 47.85 -14.99
C CYS A 297 -20.84 47.75 -15.24
N SER A 298 -21.69 48.41 -14.44
CA SER A 298 -23.15 48.36 -14.61
C SER A 298 -23.66 49.39 -15.62
N LEU A 299 -23.02 50.57 -15.69
CA LEU A 299 -23.48 51.70 -16.52
C LEU A 299 -23.21 51.55 -18.04
N ARG A 300 -22.76 50.38 -18.52
CA ARG A 300 -22.54 50.09 -19.95
C ARG A 300 -23.14 48.77 -20.42
N LYS A 301 -24.26 48.34 -19.84
CA LYS A 301 -25.01 47.16 -20.33
C LYS A 301 -25.84 47.39 -21.60
N SER A 302 -25.73 48.55 -22.26
CA SER A 302 -26.24 48.71 -23.62
C SER A 302 -25.52 47.83 -24.65
N PHE A 303 -24.39 47.18 -24.30
CA PHE A 303 -23.64 46.29 -25.22
C PHE A 303 -23.81 44.78 -24.98
N PHE A 304 -24.36 44.32 -23.85
CA PHE A 304 -24.60 42.89 -23.61
C PHE A 304 -25.97 42.65 -22.95
N ARG A 305 -27.05 42.91 -23.70
CA ARG A 305 -28.29 42.15 -23.50
C ARG A 305 -28.04 40.73 -24.00
N TRP A 306 -27.76 39.81 -23.08
CA TRP A 306 -27.95 38.40 -23.38
C TRP A 306 -29.43 38.22 -23.74
N LYS A 307 -29.72 38.02 -25.02
CA LYS A 307 -31.01 37.45 -25.44
C LYS A 307 -31.17 36.17 -24.63
N LYS A 308 -32.23 36.07 -23.84
CA LYS A 308 -32.78 34.75 -23.52
C LYS A 308 -33.01 34.06 -24.86
N LEU A 309 -32.19 33.05 -25.15
CA LEU A 309 -32.49 32.12 -26.23
C LEU A 309 -33.75 31.34 -25.82
N PRO A 310 -34.61 30.99 -26.80
CA PRO A 310 -35.92 30.38 -26.55
C PRO A 310 -35.84 29.07 -25.77
#